data_AF-A0AAE6JAS1-F1
#
_entry.id   AF-A0AAE6JAS1-F1
#
_cell.length_a   1.000
_cell.length_b   1.000
_cell.length_c   1.000
_cell.angle_alpha   90.00
_cell.angle_beta   90.00
_cell.angle_gamma   90.00
#
_symmetry.space_group_name_H-M   'P 1'
#
loop_
_entity.id
_entity.type
_entity.pdbx_description
1 polymer ?
#
loop_
_entity_poly.entity_id
_entity_poly.type
_entity_poly.pdbx_seq_one_letter_code
_entity_poly.pdbx_strand_id
1 'polypeptide(L)'
;MNEFLLNGGAYVGNTKVSKPFAALKADTSVLKINLGLLGQLFFNADDIVQIEYASSIAGSGIKIIHNVSSYPKRVMFTANMPYNDIIENIKATGFFNKTANNQVQYYQVKKMQGQGRIPFKTAAIAAFLAGWNIPFITGLVQEDVSRTFSYSRFSILFLFLMAALTLFSAPFQTLVLKEDRQINDMKRSLYFILLLTLISSIMVTVISSKAIIK
;
A
#
# COMPACT_ATOMS: atom_id res chain seq x y z
N MET A 1 -24.33 -5.38 -9.61
CA MET A 1 -23.43 -4.21 -9.53
C MET A 1 -22.17 -4.55 -10.30
N ASN A 2 -21.84 -3.76 -11.31
CA ASN A 2 -20.65 -4.01 -12.13
C ASN A 2 -19.44 -3.39 -11.43
N GLU A 3 -18.63 -4.22 -10.79
CA GLU A 3 -17.31 -3.82 -10.30
C GLU A 3 -16.25 -4.19 -11.34
N PHE A 4 -15.31 -3.29 -11.59
CA PHE A 4 -14.13 -3.56 -12.40
C PHE A 4 -12.90 -3.62 -11.50
N LEU A 5 -12.12 -4.70 -11.59
CA LEU A 5 -10.89 -4.90 -10.84
C LEU A 5 -9.77 -5.32 -11.78
N LEU A 6 -8.65 -4.60 -11.75
CA LEU A 6 -7.49 -4.86 -12.57
C LEU A 6 -6.20 -4.74 -11.76
N ASN A 7 -5.38 -5.80 -11.78
CA ASN A 7 -4.06 -5.78 -11.17
C ASN A 7 -3.01 -5.22 -12.15
N GLY A 8 -2.04 -4.48 -11.63
CA GLY A 8 -1.08 -3.74 -12.42
C GLY A 8 0.06 -3.16 -11.60
N GLY A 9 0.72 -2.15 -12.16
CA GLY A 9 1.68 -1.29 -11.51
C GLY A 9 1.15 0.14 -11.46
N ALA A 10 1.82 1.02 -10.73
CA ALA A 10 1.40 2.41 -10.63
C ALA A 10 2.56 3.34 -10.30
N TYR A 11 2.40 4.61 -10.69
CA TYR A 11 3.30 5.70 -10.39
C TYR A 11 2.50 6.82 -9.74
N VAL A 12 2.84 7.17 -8.51
CA VAL A 12 2.15 8.19 -7.71
C VAL A 12 3.20 9.16 -7.16
N GLY A 13 3.31 10.32 -7.79
CA GLY A 13 4.45 11.23 -7.59
C GLY A 13 5.76 10.53 -7.93
N ASN A 14 6.67 10.46 -6.96
CA ASN A 14 7.94 9.75 -7.07
C ASN A 14 7.86 8.27 -6.64
N THR A 15 6.70 7.83 -6.14
CA THR A 15 6.49 6.44 -5.70
C THR A 15 6.14 5.56 -6.90
N LYS A 16 6.89 4.48 -7.11
CA LYS A 16 6.64 3.47 -8.14
C LYS A 16 6.29 2.14 -7.51
N VAL A 17 5.24 1.50 -8.00
CA VAL A 17 4.83 0.14 -7.67
C VAL A 17 4.86 -0.70 -8.93
N SER A 18 5.62 -1.78 -8.92
CA SER A 18 5.73 -2.69 -10.06
C SER A 18 4.48 -3.55 -10.22
N LYS A 19 4.29 -4.09 -11.44
CA LYS A 19 3.27 -5.11 -11.68
C LYS A 19 3.60 -6.40 -10.91
N PRO A 20 2.61 -7.11 -10.36
CA PRO A 20 1.16 -6.83 -10.30
C PRO A 20 0.74 -6.27 -8.93
N PHE A 21 1.57 -5.47 -8.26
CA PHE A 21 1.39 -5.09 -6.85
C PHE A 21 0.49 -3.86 -6.63
N ALA A 22 0.09 -3.16 -7.70
CA ALA A 22 -0.96 -2.17 -7.65
C ALA A 22 -2.29 -2.78 -8.15
N ALA A 23 -3.41 -2.25 -7.69
CA ALA A 23 -4.73 -2.61 -8.19
C ALA A 23 -5.54 -1.35 -8.50
N LEU A 24 -6.23 -1.37 -9.63
CA LEU A 24 -7.26 -0.41 -9.98
C LEU A 24 -8.61 -1.07 -9.75
N LYS A 25 -9.45 -0.45 -8.92
CA LYS A 25 -10.84 -0.87 -8.70
C LYS A 25 -11.77 0.28 -9.07
N ALA A 26 -12.78 0.01 -9.88
CA ALA A 26 -13.84 0.97 -10.18
C ALA A 26 -15.21 0.35 -9.85
N ASP A 27 -16.09 1.12 -9.25
CA ASP A 27 -17.52 0.83 -9.16
C ASP A 27 -18.32 2.07 -9.61
N THR A 28 -19.61 2.14 -9.31
CA THR A 28 -20.47 3.27 -9.69
C THR A 28 -20.11 4.59 -8.99
N SER A 29 -19.37 4.52 -7.88
CA SER A 29 -19.15 5.63 -6.95
C SER A 29 -17.71 6.06 -6.82
N VAL A 30 -16.78 5.09 -6.85
CA VAL A 30 -15.37 5.32 -6.57
C VAL A 30 -14.47 4.63 -7.59
N LEU A 31 -13.46 5.38 -8.03
CA LEU A 31 -12.27 4.85 -8.67
C LEU A 31 -11.14 4.84 -7.65
N LYS A 32 -10.58 3.67 -7.41
CA LYS A 32 -9.54 3.42 -6.41
C LYS A 32 -8.27 2.91 -7.08
N ILE A 33 -7.14 3.53 -6.76
CA ILE A 33 -5.81 2.98 -7.03
C ILE A 33 -5.19 2.56 -5.70
N ASN A 34 -5.02 1.26 -5.53
CA ASN A 34 -4.40 0.65 -4.37
C ASN A 34 -2.93 0.32 -4.66
N LEU A 35 -2.02 0.81 -3.82
CA LEU A 35 -0.57 0.58 -3.87
C LEU A 35 -0.12 -0.34 -2.71
N GLY A 36 -1.06 -1.04 -2.07
CA GLY A 36 -0.82 -1.80 -0.86
C GLY A 36 -0.42 -0.90 0.31
N LEU A 37 0.68 -1.24 0.98
CA LEU A 37 1.19 -0.49 2.13
C LEU A 37 1.69 0.92 1.77
N LEU A 38 1.99 1.16 0.48
CA LEU A 38 2.56 2.42 0.00
C LEU A 38 1.50 3.51 -0.23
N GLY A 39 0.22 3.15 -0.18
CA GLY A 39 -0.86 4.11 -0.19
C GLY A 39 -2.07 3.68 -1.01
N GLN A 40 -3.10 4.49 -0.91
CA GLN A 40 -4.35 4.31 -1.64
C GLN A 40 -4.88 5.67 -2.07
N LEU A 41 -5.35 5.74 -3.30
CA LEU A 41 -5.99 6.92 -3.86
C LEU A 41 -7.44 6.57 -4.18
N PHE A 42 -8.34 7.45 -3.77
CA PHE A 42 -9.77 7.36 -4.03
C PHE A 42 -10.21 8.60 -4.79
N PHE A 43 -11.01 8.41 -5.83
CA PHE A 43 -11.53 9.46 -6.69
C PHE A 43 -13.04 9.30 -6.82
N ASN A 44 -13.78 10.39 -6.62
CA ASN A 44 -15.09 10.55 -7.22
C ASN A 44 -14.93 10.90 -8.70
N ALA A 45 -15.99 10.76 -9.48
CA ALA A 45 -15.98 11.17 -10.89
C ALA A 45 -15.58 12.66 -11.07
N ASP A 46 -16.10 13.55 -10.21
CA ASP A 46 -15.81 14.99 -10.24
C ASP A 46 -14.37 15.35 -9.83
N ASP A 47 -13.63 14.38 -9.26
CA ASP A 47 -12.23 14.59 -8.91
C ASP A 47 -11.30 14.42 -10.12
N ILE A 48 -11.78 13.74 -11.16
CA ILE A 48 -11.02 13.44 -12.38
C ILE A 48 -11.32 14.49 -13.43
N VAL A 49 -10.29 15.27 -13.78
CA VAL A 49 -10.35 16.26 -14.85
C VAL A 49 -10.28 15.56 -16.21
N GLN A 50 -9.37 14.59 -16.33
CA GLN A 50 -9.12 13.87 -17.57
C GLN A 50 -8.41 12.55 -17.28
N ILE A 51 -8.63 11.56 -18.16
CA ILE A 51 -7.80 10.36 -18.22
C ILE A 51 -7.09 10.34 -19.58
N GLU A 52 -5.77 10.21 -19.55
CA GLU A 52 -4.90 10.19 -20.73
C GLU A 52 -4.26 8.82 -20.91
N TYR A 53 -3.89 8.51 -22.16
CA TYR A 53 -3.01 7.38 -22.44
C TYR A 53 -1.65 7.58 -21.75
N ALA A 54 -1.14 6.51 -21.15
CA ALA A 54 0.18 6.51 -20.56
C ALA A 54 0.96 5.26 -20.97
N SER A 55 2.22 5.45 -21.35
CA SER A 55 3.18 4.37 -21.57
C SER A 55 4.36 4.51 -20.62
N SER A 56 4.89 3.36 -20.20
CA SER A 56 6.13 3.28 -19.43
C SER A 56 6.84 1.98 -19.76
N ILE A 57 8.09 1.84 -19.27
CA ILE A 57 8.84 0.57 -19.33
C ILE A 57 8.05 -0.59 -18.70
N ALA A 58 7.20 -0.29 -17.70
CA ALA A 58 6.36 -1.29 -17.05
C ALA A 58 5.08 -1.64 -17.86
N GLY A 59 4.90 -1.08 -19.05
CA GLY A 59 3.73 -1.26 -19.92
C GLY A 59 2.88 0.00 -20.08
N SER A 60 1.80 -0.13 -20.85
CA SER A 60 0.79 0.90 -21.08
C SER A 60 -0.30 0.91 -19.99
N GLY A 61 -1.06 1.99 -19.96
CA GLY A 61 -2.23 2.15 -19.08
C GLY A 61 -2.76 3.57 -19.11
N ILE A 62 -3.22 4.05 -17.97
CA ILE A 62 -3.92 5.33 -17.83
C ILE A 62 -3.12 6.30 -16.95
N LYS A 63 -3.14 7.59 -17.30
CA LYS A 63 -2.72 8.70 -16.45
C LYS A 63 -3.96 9.48 -16.04
N ILE A 64 -4.14 9.66 -14.73
CA ILE A 64 -5.29 10.35 -14.16
C ILE A 64 -4.88 11.78 -13.83
N ILE A 65 -5.48 12.74 -14.53
CA ILE A 65 -5.41 14.16 -14.19
C ILE A 65 -6.54 14.46 -13.21
N HIS A 66 -6.21 14.98 -12.03
CA HIS A 66 -7.18 15.18 -10.95
C HIS A 66 -7.03 16.55 -10.28
N ASN A 67 -8.07 16.97 -9.56
CA ASN A 67 -8.10 18.21 -8.76
C ASN A 67 -7.94 17.98 -7.25
N VAL A 68 -7.74 16.73 -6.79
CA VAL A 68 -7.53 16.41 -5.36
C VAL A 68 -6.22 17.01 -4.86
N SER A 69 -6.31 17.99 -3.94
CA SER A 69 -5.15 18.76 -3.45
C SER A 69 -4.16 17.95 -2.61
N SER A 70 -4.63 16.90 -1.91
CA SER A 70 -3.78 16.05 -1.06
C SER A 70 -2.96 15.03 -1.84
N TYR A 71 -3.14 14.93 -3.15
CA TYR A 71 -2.50 13.94 -4.02
C TYR A 71 -1.41 14.58 -4.89
N PRO A 72 -0.32 13.84 -5.20
CA PRO A 72 0.68 14.32 -6.14
C PRO A 72 0.09 14.38 -7.55
N LYS A 73 0.42 15.41 -8.33
CA LYS A 73 -0.11 15.63 -9.70
C LYS A 73 0.08 14.44 -10.65
N ARG A 74 1.14 13.64 -10.46
CA ARG A 74 1.43 12.46 -11.28
C ARG A 74 0.75 11.25 -10.66
N VAL A 75 -0.34 10.79 -11.27
CA VAL A 75 -1.01 9.52 -10.95
C VAL A 75 -1.15 8.71 -12.22
N MET A 76 -0.52 7.54 -12.27
CA MET A 76 -0.52 6.65 -13.43
C MET A 76 -0.71 5.21 -12.99
N PHE A 77 -1.54 4.46 -13.70
CA PHE A 77 -1.74 3.03 -13.50
C PHE A 77 -1.39 2.30 -14.79
N THR A 78 -0.63 1.21 -14.69
CA THR A 78 -0.19 0.43 -15.85
C THR A 78 -0.59 -1.03 -15.69
N ALA A 79 -1.10 -1.66 -16.74
CA ALA A 79 -1.58 -3.03 -16.72
C ALA A 79 -1.21 -3.78 -18.00
N ASN A 80 -1.47 -5.08 -18.04
CA ASN A 80 -1.40 -5.86 -19.28
C ASN A 80 -2.77 -5.83 -19.96
N MET A 81 -3.35 -4.63 -20.08
CA MET A 81 -4.64 -4.36 -20.70
C MET A 81 -4.50 -3.06 -21.50
N PRO A 82 -4.98 -3.01 -22.75
CA PRO A 82 -5.00 -1.80 -23.56
C PRO A 82 -5.71 -0.64 -22.86
N TYR A 83 -5.25 0.58 -23.14
CA TYR A 83 -5.83 1.81 -22.57
C TYR A 83 -7.34 1.93 -22.84
N ASN A 84 -7.78 1.66 -24.08
CA ASN A 84 -9.18 1.76 -24.46
C ASN A 84 -10.05 0.80 -23.63
N ASP A 85 -9.62 -0.45 -23.50
CA ASP A 85 -10.31 -1.46 -22.70
C ASP A 85 -10.42 -1.05 -21.23
N ILE A 86 -9.35 -0.49 -20.65
CA ILE A 86 -9.39 0.01 -19.25
C ILE A 86 -10.48 1.10 -19.12
N ILE A 87 -10.52 2.05 -20.04
CA ILE A 87 -11.50 3.14 -20.01
C ILE A 87 -12.92 2.64 -20.23
N GLU A 88 -13.13 1.72 -21.19
CA GLU A 88 -14.43 1.13 -21.47
C GLU A 88 -14.96 0.34 -20.28
N ASN A 89 -14.10 -0.44 -19.61
CA ASN A 89 -14.48 -1.16 -18.41
C ASN A 89 -14.84 -0.22 -17.25
N ILE A 90 -14.10 0.88 -17.05
CA ILE A 90 -14.46 1.90 -16.06
C ILE A 90 -15.79 2.58 -16.41
N LYS A 91 -16.05 2.87 -17.68
CA LYS A 91 -17.35 3.43 -18.13
C LYS A 91 -18.48 2.44 -17.89
N ALA A 92 -18.26 1.16 -18.16
CA ALA A 92 -19.24 0.09 -17.98
C ALA A 92 -19.64 -0.15 -16.51
N THR A 93 -18.83 0.29 -15.53
CA THR A 93 -19.25 0.28 -14.11
C THR A 93 -20.28 1.36 -13.80
N GLY A 94 -20.45 2.36 -14.67
CA GLY A 94 -21.26 3.53 -14.40
C GLY A 94 -20.56 4.60 -13.56
N PHE A 95 -19.24 4.48 -13.33
CA PHE A 95 -18.46 5.45 -12.52
C PHE A 95 -18.66 6.91 -12.94
N PHE A 96 -18.72 7.17 -14.24
CA PHE A 96 -18.91 8.53 -14.78
C PHE A 96 -20.37 8.99 -14.79
N ASN A 97 -21.32 8.15 -14.37
CA ASN A 97 -22.73 8.50 -14.33
C ASN A 97 -23.07 9.25 -13.03
N LYS A 98 -23.14 10.58 -13.10
CA LYS A 98 -23.32 11.45 -11.92
C LYS A 98 -24.64 11.25 -11.18
N THR A 99 -25.69 10.77 -11.84
CA THR A 99 -27.01 10.52 -11.20
C THR A 99 -27.04 9.26 -10.37
N ALA A 100 -26.07 8.36 -10.52
CA ALA A 100 -25.97 7.12 -9.75
C ALA A 100 -25.26 7.30 -8.40
N ASN A 101 -24.67 8.48 -8.14
CA ASN A 101 -23.75 8.65 -7.03
C ASN A 101 -24.47 9.03 -5.74
N ASN A 102 -24.43 8.14 -4.74
CA ASN A 102 -25.03 8.38 -3.43
C ASN A 102 -24.22 9.45 -2.67
N GLN A 103 -24.90 10.48 -2.16
CA GLN A 103 -24.29 11.55 -1.37
C GLN A 103 -23.43 11.02 -0.21
N VAL A 104 -23.84 9.91 0.43
CA VAL A 104 -23.07 9.25 1.49
C VAL A 104 -21.72 8.73 0.99
N GLN A 105 -21.69 8.09 -0.18
CA GLN A 105 -20.45 7.56 -0.78
C GLN A 105 -19.52 8.69 -1.21
N TYR A 106 -20.08 9.77 -1.77
CA TYR A 106 -19.32 10.96 -2.13
C TYR A 106 -18.54 11.54 -0.92
N TYR A 107 -19.23 11.74 0.21
CA TYR A 107 -18.59 12.25 1.42
C TYR A 107 -17.62 11.24 2.04
N GLN A 108 -17.87 9.94 1.92
CA GLN A 108 -16.92 8.91 2.36
C GLN A 108 -15.61 9.00 1.56
N VAL A 109 -15.67 9.17 0.24
CA VAL A 109 -14.48 9.37 -0.60
C VAL A 109 -13.73 10.64 -0.20
N LYS A 110 -14.44 11.75 0.06
CA LYS A 110 -13.83 13.00 0.54
C LYS A 110 -13.15 12.84 1.91
N LYS A 111 -13.76 12.10 2.85
CA LYS A 111 -13.13 11.76 4.14
C LYS A 111 -11.83 10.98 3.92
N MET A 112 -11.85 9.96 3.05
CA MET A 112 -10.65 9.17 2.73
C MET A 112 -9.55 10.01 2.07
N GLN A 113 -9.90 10.96 1.19
CA GLN A 113 -8.98 11.93 0.59
C GLN A 113 -8.31 12.83 1.64
N GLY A 114 -9.09 13.31 2.62
CA GLY A 114 -8.61 14.17 3.71
C GLY A 114 -7.65 13.45 4.68
N GLN A 115 -7.83 12.15 4.86
CA GLN A 115 -6.89 11.31 5.62
C GLN A 115 -5.54 11.10 4.90
N GLY A 116 -5.44 11.44 3.62
CA GLY A 116 -4.25 11.25 2.79
C GLY A 116 -4.07 9.81 2.30
N ARG A 117 -2.96 9.58 1.57
CA ARG A 117 -2.74 8.30 0.87
C ARG A 117 -2.33 7.13 1.76
N ILE A 118 -1.60 7.40 2.86
CA ILE A 118 -1.01 6.35 3.70
C ILE A 118 -2.11 5.72 4.57
N PRO A 119 -2.31 4.38 4.54
CA PRO A 119 -3.39 3.73 5.26
C PRO A 119 -3.15 3.61 6.76
N PHE A 120 -1.93 3.85 7.23
CA PHE A 120 -1.52 3.74 8.62
C PHE A 120 -1.70 5.03 9.42
N LYS A 121 -2.07 4.90 10.70
CA LYS A 121 -2.06 6.02 11.65
C LYS A 121 -0.63 6.50 11.87
N THR A 122 -0.44 7.81 12.00
CA THR A 122 0.89 8.40 12.27
C THR A 122 1.51 7.84 13.55
N ALA A 123 0.71 7.62 14.59
CA ALA A 123 1.15 7.01 15.84
C ALA A 123 1.69 5.59 15.65
N ALA A 124 1.03 4.78 14.79
CA ALA A 124 1.49 3.43 14.50
C ALA A 124 2.81 3.41 13.72
N ILE A 125 2.99 4.35 12.78
CA ILE A 125 4.26 4.53 12.06
C ILE A 125 5.37 4.92 13.04
N ALA A 126 5.11 5.88 13.93
CA ALA A 126 6.08 6.30 14.94
C ALA A 126 6.45 5.16 15.90
N ALA A 127 5.46 4.40 16.38
CA ALA A 127 5.68 3.24 17.24
C ALA A 127 6.48 2.13 16.53
N PHE A 128 6.20 1.88 15.25
CA PHE A 128 6.97 0.92 14.45
C PHE A 128 8.44 1.36 14.32
N LEU A 129 8.71 2.63 14.00
CA LEU A 129 10.06 3.15 13.88
C LEU A 129 10.81 3.12 15.22
N ALA A 130 10.15 3.48 16.32
CA ALA A 130 10.72 3.38 17.65
C ALA A 130 11.08 1.93 18.00
N GLY A 131 10.13 1.00 17.79
CA GLY A 131 10.32 -0.43 18.06
C GLY A 131 11.44 -1.05 17.23
N TRP A 132 11.55 -0.69 15.96
CA TRP A 132 12.60 -1.16 15.06
C TRP A 132 14.00 -0.79 15.56
N ASN A 133 14.16 0.40 16.14
CA ASN A 133 15.45 0.93 16.57
C ASN A 133 15.82 0.55 18.02
N ILE A 134 15.01 -0.25 18.72
CA ILE A 134 15.29 -0.67 20.10
C ILE A 134 16.71 -1.23 20.27
N PRO A 135 17.18 -2.19 19.45
CA PRO A 135 18.50 -2.78 19.69
C PRO A 135 19.65 -1.78 19.50
N PHE A 136 19.48 -0.82 18.58
CA PHE A 136 20.43 0.27 18.37
C PHE A 136 20.50 1.19 19.61
N ILE A 137 19.34 1.57 20.15
CA ILE A 137 19.26 2.41 21.35
C ILE A 137 19.88 1.69 22.55
N THR A 138 19.60 0.39 22.74
CA THR A 138 20.20 -0.38 23.84
C THR A 138 21.71 -0.52 23.70
N GLY A 139 22.22 -0.63 22.47
CA GLY A 139 23.67 -0.72 22.23
C GLY A 139 24.40 0.58 22.53
N LEU A 140 23.77 1.74 22.28
CA LEU A 140 24.33 3.04 22.68
C LEU A 140 24.41 3.19 24.21
N VAL A 141 23.38 2.75 24.94
CA VAL A 141 23.35 2.85 26.42
C VAL A 141 24.37 1.92 27.07
N GLN A 142 24.63 0.76 26.47
CA GLN A 142 25.53 -0.25 27.03
C GLN A 142 27.01 -0.04 26.64
N GLU A 143 27.33 1.04 25.90
CA GLU A 143 28.66 1.34 25.34
C GLU A 143 29.32 0.21 24.51
N ASP A 144 28.56 -0.83 24.18
CA ASP A 144 29.03 -2.01 23.44
C ASP A 144 27.99 -2.44 22.41
N VAL A 145 27.95 -1.69 21.31
CA VAL A 145 27.09 -1.96 20.15
C VAL A 145 27.37 -3.36 19.55
N SER A 146 28.51 -3.99 19.87
CA SER A 146 28.92 -5.29 19.32
C SER A 146 28.35 -6.48 20.10
N ARG A 147 28.02 -6.32 21.39
CA ARG A 147 27.45 -7.38 22.24
C ARG A 147 25.93 -7.34 22.38
N THR A 148 25.29 -6.23 22.04
CA THR A 148 23.84 -6.10 22.18
C THR A 148 23.15 -6.86 21.05
N PHE A 149 22.23 -7.79 21.40
CA PHE A 149 21.24 -8.47 20.55
C PHE A 149 21.50 -8.45 19.03
N SER A 150 21.61 -9.63 18.40
CA SER A 150 21.68 -9.74 16.92
C SER A 150 20.59 -8.89 16.25
N TYR A 151 20.98 -7.68 15.81
CA TYR A 151 20.07 -6.64 15.34
C TYR A 151 19.20 -7.16 14.21
N SER A 152 19.80 -8.00 13.35
CA SER A 152 19.12 -8.69 12.27
C SER A 152 18.03 -9.63 12.76
N ARG A 153 18.28 -10.49 13.74
CA ARG A 153 17.28 -11.43 14.29
C ARG A 153 16.12 -10.67 14.94
N PHE A 154 16.41 -9.64 15.73
CA PHE A 154 15.38 -8.80 16.34
C PHE A 154 14.54 -8.09 15.28
N SER A 155 15.18 -7.43 14.30
CA SER A 155 14.48 -6.69 13.25
C SER A 155 13.58 -7.59 12.41
N ILE A 156 14.05 -8.79 12.05
CA ILE A 156 13.26 -9.77 11.30
C ILE A 156 12.05 -10.24 12.13
N LEU A 157 12.27 -10.60 13.41
CA LEU A 157 11.19 -11.04 14.29
C LEU A 157 10.16 -9.93 14.53
N PHE A 158 10.63 -8.70 14.77
CA PHE A 158 9.78 -7.54 14.96
C PHE A 158 8.92 -7.27 13.71
N LEU A 159 9.53 -7.26 12.52
CA LEU A 159 8.80 -7.08 11.26
C LEU A 159 7.75 -8.17 11.05
N PHE A 160 8.13 -9.43 11.30
CA PHE A 160 7.24 -10.58 11.19
C PHE A 160 6.04 -10.43 12.13
N LEU A 161 6.27 -10.11 13.40
CA LEU A 161 5.20 -9.92 14.39
C LEU A 161 4.30 -8.75 14.02
N MET A 162 4.85 -7.60 13.63
CA MET A 162 4.06 -6.45 13.21
C MET A 162 3.18 -6.77 12.00
N ALA A 163 3.72 -7.47 11.00
CA ALA A 163 2.96 -7.89 9.82
C ALA A 163 1.88 -8.93 10.19
N ALA A 164 2.21 -9.93 11.01
CA ALA A 164 1.29 -10.98 11.43
C ALA A 164 0.15 -10.43 12.28
N LEU A 165 0.45 -9.60 13.28
CA LEU A 165 -0.55 -8.95 14.11
C LEU A 165 -1.47 -8.05 13.27
N THR A 166 -0.92 -7.28 12.33
CA THR A 166 -1.73 -6.46 11.42
C THR A 166 -2.64 -7.33 10.55
N LEU A 167 -2.17 -8.50 10.13
CA LEU A 167 -2.93 -9.38 9.23
C LEU A 167 -4.02 -10.17 9.94
N PHE A 168 -3.76 -10.65 11.15
CA PHE A 168 -4.60 -11.64 11.84
C PHE A 168 -5.31 -11.13 13.10
N SER A 169 -4.92 -9.98 13.66
CA SER A 169 -5.54 -9.41 14.87
C SER A 169 -6.37 -8.17 14.53
N ALA A 170 -7.70 -8.30 14.59
CA ALA A 170 -8.61 -7.18 14.40
C ALA A 170 -8.38 -6.04 15.42
N PRO A 171 -8.16 -6.30 16.73
CA PRO A 171 -7.79 -5.24 17.67
C PRO A 171 -6.53 -4.50 17.24
N PHE A 172 -5.51 -5.21 16.79
CA PHE A 172 -4.27 -4.59 16.32
C PHE A 172 -4.46 -3.79 15.04
N GLN A 173 -5.31 -4.25 14.11
CA GLN A 173 -5.68 -3.49 12.92
C GLN A 173 -6.26 -2.12 13.28
N THR A 174 -7.10 -2.03 14.31
CA THR A 174 -7.67 -0.72 14.74
C THR A 174 -6.63 0.23 15.34
N LEU A 175 -5.54 -0.30 15.90
CA LEU A 175 -4.43 0.51 16.39
C LEU A 175 -3.54 1.02 15.26
N VAL A 176 -3.40 0.23 14.19
CA VAL A 176 -2.43 0.46 13.13
C VAL A 176 -3.03 1.20 11.92
N LEU A 177 -4.24 0.84 11.51
CA LEU A 177 -4.91 1.37 10.32
C LEU A 177 -5.75 2.61 10.65
N LYS A 178 -5.78 3.57 9.73
CA LYS A 178 -6.73 4.68 9.79
C LYS A 178 -8.16 4.16 9.68
N GLU A 179 -9.11 4.94 10.19
CA GLU A 179 -10.54 4.68 10.03
C GLU A 179 -10.90 4.50 8.54
N ASP A 180 -11.86 3.63 8.26
CA ASP A 180 -12.38 3.35 6.91
C ASP A 180 -11.34 2.70 5.95
N ARG A 181 -10.17 2.27 6.45
CA ARG A 181 -9.18 1.50 5.68
C ARG A 181 -9.38 0.01 5.86
N GLN A 182 -9.48 -0.70 4.75
CA GLN A 182 -9.70 -2.15 4.77
C GLN A 182 -8.38 -2.91 4.69
N ILE A 183 -8.21 -3.89 5.59
CA ILE A 183 -7.05 -4.79 5.58
C ILE A 183 -6.94 -5.56 4.26
N ASN A 184 -8.06 -5.90 3.62
CA ASN A 184 -8.10 -6.62 2.34
C ASN A 184 -7.23 -5.98 1.26
N ASP A 185 -7.13 -4.66 1.27
CA ASP A 185 -6.30 -3.93 0.32
C ASP A 185 -4.80 -4.11 0.52
N MET A 186 -4.39 -4.48 1.74
CA MET A 186 -2.98 -4.59 2.15
C MET A 186 -2.56 -6.05 2.35
N LYS A 187 -3.51 -7.00 2.42
CA LYS A 187 -3.25 -8.43 2.67
C LYS A 187 -2.12 -8.96 1.82
N ARG A 188 -2.16 -8.70 0.51
CA ARG A 188 -1.13 -9.21 -0.42
C ARG A 188 0.27 -8.72 -0.07
N SER A 189 0.41 -7.42 0.26
CA SER A 189 1.70 -6.86 0.67
C SER A 189 2.15 -7.38 2.02
N LEU A 190 1.24 -7.57 2.98
CA LEU A 190 1.56 -8.14 4.29
C LEU A 190 2.00 -9.60 4.19
N TYR A 191 1.31 -10.43 3.41
CA TYR A 191 1.75 -11.80 3.12
C TYR A 191 3.11 -11.83 2.45
N PHE A 192 3.38 -10.89 1.53
CA PHE A 192 4.69 -10.77 0.90
C PHE A 192 5.79 -10.41 1.92
N ILE A 193 5.53 -9.49 2.85
CA ILE A 193 6.46 -9.20 3.95
C ILE A 193 6.70 -10.44 4.81
N LEU A 194 5.64 -11.17 5.19
CA LEU A 194 5.78 -12.40 5.97
C LEU A 194 6.68 -13.42 5.26
N LEU A 195 6.48 -13.62 3.95
CA LEU A 195 7.33 -14.48 3.14
C LEU A 195 8.80 -14.02 3.15
N LEU A 196 9.05 -12.72 2.94
CA LEU A 196 10.41 -12.17 2.96
C LEU A 196 11.07 -12.37 4.32
N THR A 197 10.37 -12.09 5.42
CA THR A 197 10.90 -12.29 6.77
C THR A 197 11.22 -13.75 7.07
N LEU A 198 10.41 -14.69 6.56
CA LEU A 198 10.65 -16.12 6.70
C LEU A 198 11.93 -16.55 5.96
N ILE A 199 12.09 -16.11 4.70
CA ILE A 199 13.30 -16.38 3.90
C ILE A 199 14.52 -15.76 4.58
N SER A 200 14.44 -14.50 5.03
CA SER A 200 15.54 -13.83 5.73
C SER A 200 15.93 -14.54 7.03
N SER A 201 14.96 -15.06 7.78
CA SER A 201 15.20 -15.83 9.01
C SER A 201 16.00 -17.12 8.75
N ILE A 202 15.63 -17.86 7.69
CA ILE A 202 16.35 -19.06 7.27
C ILE A 202 17.79 -18.71 6.89
N MET A 203 17.99 -17.65 6.09
CA MET A 203 19.32 -17.22 5.66
C MET A 203 20.21 -16.85 6.85
N VAL A 204 19.71 -16.06 7.79
CA VAL A 204 20.46 -15.69 9.01
C VAL A 204 20.83 -16.92 9.83
N THR A 205 19.94 -17.91 9.91
CA THR A 205 20.18 -19.16 10.64
C THR A 205 21.28 -20.00 9.98
N VAL A 206 21.22 -20.18 8.66
CA VAL A 206 22.23 -20.94 7.88
C VAL A 206 23.61 -20.28 7.93
N ILE A 207 23.67 -18.96 7.84
CA ILE A 207 24.94 -18.23 7.94
C ILE A 207 25.52 -18.37 9.36
N SER A 208 24.68 -18.23 10.38
CA SER A 208 25.10 -18.37 11.78
C SER A 208 25.64 -19.78 12.07
N SER A 209 25.02 -20.84 11.51
CA SER A 209 25.49 -22.22 11.72
C SER A 209 26.81 -22.52 11.03
N LYS A 210 27.05 -21.97 9.83
CA LYS A 210 28.34 -22.10 9.13
C LYS A 210 29.48 -21.36 9.82
N ALA A 211 29.20 -20.24 10.49
CA ALA A 211 30.20 -19.49 11.25
C ALA A 211 30.68 -20.22 12.51
N ILE A 212 29.90 -21.17 13.04
CA ILE A 212 30.25 -21.97 14.23
C ILE A 212 31.15 -23.18 13.86
N ILE A 213 31.22 -23.56 12.58
CA ILE A 213 31.96 -24.74 12.10
C ILE A 213 33.35 -24.36 11.52
N LYS A 214 33.74 -23.08 11.60
CA LYS A 214 35.10 -22.60 11.27
C LYS A 214 35.82 -22.18 12.54
#